data_AF-A0A4U0U3W2-F1
#
_entry.id   AF-A0A4U0U3W2-F1
#
_cell.length_a   1.000
_cell.length_b   1.000
_cell.length_c   1.000
_cell.angle_alpha   90.00
_cell.angle_beta   90.00
_cell.angle_gamma   90.00
#
_symmetry.space_group_name_H-M   'P 1'
#
loop_
_entity.id
_entity.type
_entity.pdbx_description
1 polymer ?
#
loop_
_entity_poly.entity_id
_entity_poly.type
_entity_poly.pdbx_seq_one_letter_code
_entity_poly.pdbx_strand_id
1 'polypeptide(L)'
;MKHAIFATAALSIGSRVYAATSKTCPEADVCYLLSIPNSTASSGAGDIYFQLSAPTSYQWVALGQGSLMAGSNIFVMYTSANGNNVTVSPRLGLGYRQPLHDTAAHITVLEGSGVSGGVMTANVRCSNCDSWSGGSMNVAGTSSHWIHAYKEGAALDSDDLAHNIQQHDQSDSFIWDLSQARGGADANPFVSSASGAVCPASSTTASGGPSSSSSGGGATGSSSTANVDFYSLSYSKKQRMLNAHAVFACIAFVALMPMGAILIRVASFKKLVRLHVAIQALALVSYMVAVGLGLYLAINLDLLDQAHPFIGLVLFALLLMQSIVGLVHHRFYKKHIGRTLWSYAHLSVGRLSIFLGLINGGLGLQLAFAGPRAKMIYGIVAGVVGVCYLVAIAFGEAKRGRTESRQEQDEKERNGRDSEGVSSSAEQAGESSGRA
;
A
#
# COMPACT_ATOMS: atom_id res chain seq x y z
N MET A 1 -22.53 36.61 76.57
CA MET A 1 -22.26 36.87 75.14
C MET A 1 -20.78 36.67 74.87
N LYS A 2 -20.39 35.54 74.27
CA LYS A 2 -19.06 35.34 73.67
C LYS A 2 -19.29 34.51 72.41
N HIS A 3 -19.29 35.19 71.27
CA HIS A 3 -19.38 34.55 69.95
C HIS A 3 -17.98 34.02 69.59
N ALA A 4 -17.86 32.71 69.39
CA ALA A 4 -16.69 32.10 68.79
C ALA A 4 -16.90 32.07 67.27
N ILE A 5 -16.08 32.83 66.54
CA ILE A 5 -16.04 32.84 65.08
C ILE A 5 -15.10 31.70 64.67
N PHE A 6 -15.62 30.68 64.01
CA PHE A 6 -14.83 29.66 63.33
C PHE A 6 -14.42 30.19 61.95
N ALA A 7 -13.12 30.41 61.74
CA ALA A 7 -12.56 30.69 60.43
C ALA A 7 -12.19 29.35 59.75
N THR A 8 -12.93 28.98 58.71
CA THR A 8 -12.61 27.85 57.84
C THR A 8 -11.53 28.27 56.85
N ALA A 9 -10.31 27.77 57.02
CA ALA A 9 -9.25 27.88 56.03
C ALA A 9 -9.53 26.89 54.88
N ALA A 10 -9.93 27.41 53.71
CA ALA A 10 -10.01 26.61 52.49
C ALA A 10 -8.59 26.35 51.96
N LEU A 11 -8.10 25.13 52.15
CA LEU A 11 -6.83 24.67 51.58
C LEU A 11 -7.07 24.29 50.12
N SER A 12 -6.78 25.20 49.18
CA SER A 12 -6.79 24.89 47.75
C SER A 12 -5.58 24.01 47.41
N ILE A 13 -5.79 22.69 47.37
CA ILE A 13 -4.82 21.75 46.80
C ILE A 13 -4.85 21.95 45.28
N GLY A 14 -3.95 22.79 44.76
CA GLY A 14 -3.72 22.88 43.33
C GLY A 14 -3.02 21.61 42.85
N SER A 15 -3.76 20.70 42.22
CA SER A 15 -3.19 19.55 41.52
C SER A 15 -2.26 20.05 40.41
N ARG A 16 -0.94 19.99 40.62
CA ARG A 16 0.02 20.19 39.54
C ARG A 16 -0.01 18.95 38.65
N VAL A 17 -0.78 19.02 37.57
CA VAL A 17 -0.76 17.99 36.53
C VAL A 17 0.55 18.18 35.77
N TYR A 18 1.56 17.35 36.07
CA TYR A 18 2.80 17.33 35.30
C TYR A 18 2.49 16.91 33.86
N ALA A 19 3.12 17.55 32.89
CA ALA A 19 3.07 17.08 31.51
C ALA A 19 3.74 15.71 31.42
N ALA A 20 3.01 14.71 30.92
CA ALA A 20 3.60 13.42 30.64
C ALA A 20 4.30 13.50 29.28
N THR A 21 5.58 13.14 29.25
CA THR A 21 6.36 13.04 28.02
C THR A 21 6.86 11.62 27.89
N SER A 22 6.54 10.96 26.79
CA SER A 22 7.18 9.70 26.43
C SER A 22 8.39 10.00 25.54
N LYS A 23 9.50 9.27 25.73
CA LYS A 23 10.77 9.47 25.01
C LYS A 23 11.15 8.21 24.24
N THR A 24 11.65 8.38 23.03
CA THR A 24 12.18 7.29 22.20
C THR A 24 13.42 7.79 21.46
N CYS A 25 14.50 7.02 21.49
CA CYS A 25 15.73 7.31 20.75
C CYS A 25 16.04 6.13 19.83
N PRO A 26 15.64 6.20 18.55
CA PRO A 26 15.94 5.14 17.60
C PRO A 26 17.45 4.99 17.32
N GLU A 27 18.21 6.06 17.52
CA GLU A 27 19.67 6.07 17.47
C GLU A 27 20.25 6.56 18.80
N ALA A 28 21.57 6.46 18.98
CA ALA A 28 22.24 6.89 20.19
C ALA A 28 22.08 8.40 20.47
N ASP A 29 21.97 9.21 19.42
CA ASP A 29 21.98 10.68 19.45
C ASP A 29 20.77 11.32 18.74
N VAL A 30 19.88 10.53 18.12
CA VAL A 30 18.60 11.00 17.57
C VAL A 30 17.47 10.59 18.49
N CYS A 31 16.81 11.57 19.12
CA CYS A 31 15.75 11.34 20.10
C CYS A 31 14.49 12.15 19.79
N TYR A 32 13.36 11.55 20.14
CA TYR A 32 12.03 12.13 20.02
C TYR A 32 11.30 12.10 21.36
N LEU A 33 10.50 13.13 21.63
CA LEU A 33 9.56 13.13 22.75
C LEU A 33 8.15 13.42 22.23
N LEU A 34 7.14 12.83 22.87
CA LEU A 34 5.73 13.06 22.58
C LEU A 34 4.97 13.36 23.87
N SER A 35 4.07 14.32 23.80
CA SER A 35 3.14 14.67 24.87
C SER A 35 1.77 14.98 24.29
N ILE A 36 0.74 14.41 24.89
CA ILE A 36 -0.67 14.54 24.53
C ILE A 36 -1.40 15.10 25.76
N PRO A 37 -1.88 16.35 25.71
CA PRO A 37 -2.67 16.95 26.78
C PRO A 37 -3.89 16.12 27.16
N ASN A 38 -4.32 16.26 28.41
CA ASN A 38 -5.46 15.48 28.90
C ASN A 38 -6.79 15.82 28.18
N SER A 39 -6.94 17.07 27.75
CA SER A 39 -8.05 17.56 26.92
C SER A 39 -8.09 16.85 25.56
N THR A 40 -6.96 16.79 24.85
CA THR A 40 -6.81 16.08 23.56
C THR A 40 -7.07 14.58 23.72
N ALA A 41 -6.48 13.95 24.74
CA ALA A 41 -6.66 12.52 24.99
C ALA A 41 -8.12 12.14 25.32
N SER A 42 -8.85 13.03 26.00
CA SER A 42 -10.25 12.79 26.40
C SER A 42 -11.25 13.09 25.28
N SER A 43 -11.00 14.12 24.47
CA SER A 43 -11.90 14.54 23.38
C SER A 43 -11.65 13.80 22.07
N GLY A 44 -10.46 13.20 21.90
CA GLY A 44 -10.06 12.51 20.68
C GLY A 44 -9.56 13.42 19.55
N ALA A 45 -9.50 14.74 19.78
CA ALA A 45 -8.97 15.72 18.84
C ALA A 45 -8.39 16.93 19.59
N GLY A 46 -7.34 17.55 19.06
CA GLY A 46 -6.70 18.71 19.70
C GLY A 46 -5.20 18.76 19.49
N ASP A 47 -4.55 19.62 20.27
CA ASP A 47 -3.12 19.82 20.17
C ASP A 47 -2.34 18.59 20.66
N ILE A 48 -1.28 18.25 19.93
CA ILE A 48 -0.21 17.37 20.42
C ILE A 48 1.11 18.12 20.39
N TYR A 49 2.04 17.69 21.23
CA TYR A 49 3.36 18.29 21.36
C TYR A 49 4.42 17.23 21.12
N PHE A 50 5.41 17.52 20.29
CA PHE A 50 6.54 16.63 20.10
C PHE A 50 7.86 17.41 20.02
N GLN A 51 8.94 16.75 20.41
CA GLN A 51 10.30 17.27 20.30
C GLN A 51 11.12 16.38 19.36
N LEU A 52 11.92 16.99 18.50
CA LEU A 52 13.00 16.35 17.77
C LEU A 52 14.33 16.88 18.31
N SER A 53 15.29 16.00 18.52
CA SER A 53 16.65 16.36 18.97
C SER A 53 17.67 15.51 18.23
N ALA A 54 18.66 16.15 17.60
CA ALA A 54 19.76 15.48 16.92
C ALA A 54 21.00 16.39 16.79
N PRO A 55 22.21 15.84 16.69
CA PRO A 55 23.42 16.60 16.37
C PRO A 55 23.34 17.35 15.04
N THR A 56 24.08 18.45 14.92
CA THR A 56 24.23 19.20 13.65
C THR A 56 25.14 18.50 12.64
N SER A 57 25.67 17.32 12.94
CA SER A 57 26.30 16.40 11.97
C SER A 57 25.28 15.65 11.11
N TYR A 58 24.00 15.76 11.42
CA TYR A 58 22.92 15.36 10.53
C TYR A 58 22.50 16.55 9.67
N GLN A 59 22.53 16.36 8.35
CA GLN A 59 22.04 17.35 7.40
C GLN A 59 20.56 17.64 7.62
N TRP A 60 19.77 16.60 7.92
CA TRP A 60 18.39 16.70 8.35
C TRP A 60 17.98 15.44 9.12
N VAL A 61 17.01 15.58 10.02
CA VAL A 61 16.31 14.47 10.69
C VAL A 61 14.81 14.64 10.55
N ALA A 62 14.06 13.54 10.54
CA ALA A 62 12.63 13.58 10.38
C ALA A 62 11.92 12.61 11.31
N LEU A 63 10.77 13.05 11.79
CA LEU A 63 9.79 12.26 12.53
C LEU A 63 8.49 12.27 11.72
N GLY A 64 7.79 11.14 11.60
CA GLY A 64 6.51 11.10 10.90
C GLY A 64 5.46 10.22 11.56
N GLN A 65 4.21 10.64 11.50
CA GLN A 65 3.05 9.87 11.92
C GLN A 65 2.62 8.93 10.79
N GLY A 66 2.55 7.64 11.09
CA GLY A 66 2.24 6.57 10.15
C GLY A 66 3.26 5.44 10.18
N SER A 67 3.00 4.40 9.41
CA SER A 67 3.79 3.16 9.40
C SER A 67 4.76 3.05 8.21
N LEU A 68 4.57 3.88 7.18
CA LEU A 68 5.35 3.92 5.95
C LEU A 68 5.52 5.36 5.48
N MET A 69 6.60 5.67 4.75
CA MET A 69 6.77 7.00 4.13
C MET A 69 5.56 7.40 3.29
N ALA A 70 4.97 6.45 2.55
CA ALA A 70 3.73 6.66 1.82
C ALA A 70 2.53 6.77 2.77
N GLY A 71 1.78 7.86 2.67
CA GLY A 71 0.62 8.17 3.50
C GLY A 71 0.95 8.81 4.84
N SER A 72 2.21 9.03 5.20
CA SER A 72 2.58 9.62 6.50
C SER A 72 2.56 11.16 6.52
N ASN A 73 2.28 11.72 7.70
CA ASN A 73 2.51 13.12 8.03
C ASN A 73 3.93 13.28 8.59
N ILE A 74 4.82 13.97 7.90
CA ILE A 74 6.28 13.96 8.15
C ILE A 74 6.76 15.35 8.55
N PHE A 75 7.54 15.46 9.61
CA PHE A 75 8.16 16.70 10.08
C PHE A 75 9.67 16.59 9.91
N VAL A 76 10.22 17.33 8.95
CA VAL A 76 11.66 17.36 8.68
C VAL A 76 12.26 18.56 9.40
N MET A 77 13.25 18.30 10.26
CA MET A 77 14.03 19.31 10.97
C MET A 77 15.44 19.41 10.36
N TYR A 78 15.89 20.65 10.15
CA TYR A 78 17.26 21.00 9.80
C TYR A 78 17.59 22.38 10.37
N THR A 79 18.86 22.79 10.29
CA THR A 79 19.31 24.11 10.76
C THR A 79 18.75 25.23 9.89
N SER A 80 18.36 26.33 10.52
CA SER A 80 17.94 27.59 9.87
C SER A 80 19.11 28.23 9.12
N ALA A 81 18.83 29.21 8.25
CA ALA A 81 19.84 29.85 7.40
C ALA A 81 20.99 30.52 8.18
N ASN A 82 20.76 30.89 9.44
CA ASN A 82 21.79 31.48 10.31
C ASN A 82 22.55 30.45 11.16
N GLY A 83 22.18 29.17 11.10
CA GLY A 83 22.80 28.07 11.86
C GLY A 83 22.51 28.05 13.36
N ASN A 84 21.84 29.06 13.91
CA ASN A 84 21.58 29.21 15.35
C ASN A 84 20.18 28.74 15.77
N ASN A 85 19.26 28.63 14.81
CA ASN A 85 17.92 28.11 15.03
C ASN A 85 17.63 26.90 14.13
N VAL A 86 16.43 26.32 14.24
CA VAL A 86 15.95 25.21 13.43
C VAL A 86 14.80 25.63 12.51
N THR A 87 14.73 24.98 11.36
CA THR A 87 13.60 25.02 10.43
C THR A 87 12.90 23.67 10.50
N VAL A 88 11.58 23.68 10.74
CA VAL A 88 10.76 22.47 10.76
C VAL A 88 9.75 22.56 9.62
N SER A 89 9.91 21.68 8.64
CA SER A 89 9.04 21.57 7.47
C SER A 89 8.05 20.42 7.67
N PRO A 90 6.74 20.68 7.85
CA PRO A 90 5.74 19.63 7.73
C PRO A 90 5.61 19.26 6.25
N ARG A 91 5.53 17.98 5.97
CA ARG A 91 5.54 17.39 4.63
C ARG A 91 4.60 16.21 4.54
N LEU A 92 4.05 16.02 3.35
CA LEU A 92 3.15 14.91 3.09
C LEU A 92 3.85 13.78 2.30
N GLY A 93 3.80 12.59 2.86
CA GLY A 93 4.35 11.38 2.27
C GLY A 93 3.52 10.86 1.09
N LEU A 94 3.72 11.37 -0.13
CA LEU A 94 2.98 10.90 -1.31
C LEU A 94 3.73 9.78 -2.05
N GLY A 95 3.92 8.65 -1.38
CA GLY A 95 4.65 7.49 -1.90
C GLY A 95 6.13 7.48 -1.51
N TYR A 96 6.92 6.70 -2.23
CA TYR A 96 8.38 6.60 -2.03
C TYR A 96 9.15 7.58 -2.91
N ARG A 97 8.87 8.86 -2.71
CA ARG A 97 9.51 10.00 -3.37
C ARG A 97 9.66 11.13 -2.37
N GLN A 98 10.51 12.11 -2.66
CA GLN A 98 10.74 13.26 -1.78
C GLN A 98 9.39 13.86 -1.32
N PRO A 99 9.10 13.89 -0.01
CA PRO A 99 7.94 14.58 0.53
C PRO A 99 8.09 16.07 0.27
N LEU A 100 7.01 16.71 -0.12
CA LEU A 100 6.95 18.16 -0.35
C LEU A 100 6.29 18.83 0.84
N HIS A 101 6.60 20.12 1.04
CA HIS A 101 6.01 20.92 2.10
C HIS A 101 4.47 20.88 2.03
N ASP A 102 3.85 20.55 3.16
CA ASP A 102 2.40 20.49 3.31
C ASP A 102 1.91 21.76 4.02
N THR A 103 1.18 22.59 3.28
CA THR A 103 0.57 23.81 3.82
C THR A 103 -0.71 23.55 4.61
N ALA A 104 -1.27 22.33 4.56
CA ALA A 104 -2.44 21.95 5.34
C ALA A 104 -2.10 21.58 6.79
N ALA A 105 -0.83 21.27 7.08
CA ALA A 105 -0.38 20.96 8.43
C ALA A 105 -0.23 22.24 9.28
N HIS A 106 -0.90 22.27 10.43
CA HIS A 106 -0.88 23.40 11.35
C HIS A 106 0.11 23.12 12.47
N ILE A 107 1.38 23.44 12.23
CA ILE A 107 2.44 23.33 13.22
C ILE A 107 2.98 24.70 13.65
N THR A 108 3.42 24.78 14.90
CA THR A 108 4.12 25.93 15.46
C THR A 108 5.40 25.45 16.15
N VAL A 109 6.54 25.99 15.74
CA VAL A 109 7.81 25.81 16.47
C VAL A 109 7.77 26.67 17.73
N LEU A 110 7.97 26.03 18.87
CA LEU A 110 7.80 26.62 20.19
C LEU A 110 9.13 27.06 20.80
N GLU A 111 9.04 27.83 21.89
CA GLU A 111 10.17 28.18 22.73
C GLU A 111 10.96 26.95 23.20
N GLY A 112 12.27 27.12 23.36
CA GLY A 112 13.23 26.05 23.65
C GLY A 112 13.73 25.31 22.40
N SER A 113 13.25 25.67 21.22
CA SER A 113 13.84 25.23 19.94
C SER A 113 15.08 26.06 19.60
N GLY A 114 16.04 25.45 18.92
CA GLY A 114 17.24 26.12 18.43
C GLY A 114 18.42 25.17 18.29
N VAL A 115 19.60 25.75 18.02
CA VAL A 115 20.87 25.02 17.97
C VAL A 115 21.72 25.43 19.16
N SER A 116 22.14 24.46 19.97
CA SER A 116 23.01 24.68 21.13
C SER A 116 23.91 23.48 21.37
N GLY A 117 25.20 23.72 21.66
CA GLY A 117 26.16 22.64 21.92
C GLY A 117 26.34 21.65 20.76
N GLY A 118 26.11 22.09 19.51
CA GLY A 118 26.15 21.22 18.34
C GLY A 118 24.92 20.29 18.20
N VAL A 119 23.84 20.55 18.94
CA VAL A 119 22.58 19.82 18.86
C VAL A 119 21.49 20.77 18.39
N MET A 120 20.74 20.34 17.37
CA MET A 120 19.50 20.99 16.94
C MET A 120 18.31 20.36 17.64
N THR A 121 17.47 21.20 18.24
CA THR A 121 16.26 20.80 18.95
C THR A 121 15.07 21.59 18.43
N ALA A 122 13.98 20.89 18.11
CA ALA A 122 12.71 21.50 17.76
C ALA A 122 11.61 21.03 18.71
N ASN A 123 11.00 21.96 19.43
CA ASN A 123 9.76 21.78 20.16
C ASN A 123 8.60 22.19 19.26
N VAL A 124 7.66 21.30 19.01
CA VAL A 124 6.59 21.53 18.03
C VAL A 124 5.24 21.30 18.68
N ARG A 125 4.33 22.25 18.50
CA ARG A 125 2.89 22.06 18.69
C ARG A 125 2.27 21.76 17.33
N CYS A 126 1.41 20.75 17.27
CA CYS A 126 0.57 20.51 16.10
C CYS A 126 -0.90 20.47 16.48
N SER A 127 -1.72 21.27 15.78
CA SER A 127 -3.14 21.46 16.10
C SER A 127 -4.11 20.62 15.26
N ASN A 128 -3.63 19.96 14.21
CA ASN A 128 -4.45 19.10 13.34
C ASN A 128 -3.72 17.80 12.95
N CYS A 129 -2.89 17.28 13.84
CA CYS A 129 -2.12 16.05 13.61
C CYS A 129 -2.90 14.77 13.96
N ASP A 130 -4.17 14.87 14.30
CA ASP A 130 -5.08 13.73 14.46
C ASP A 130 -5.52 13.16 13.11
N SER A 131 -5.52 13.96 12.04
CA SER A 131 -5.91 13.52 10.69
C SER A 131 -5.25 14.34 9.59
N TRP A 132 -4.85 13.70 8.49
CA TRP A 132 -4.22 14.36 7.35
C TRP A 132 -4.58 13.68 6.02
N SER A 133 -4.11 14.25 4.91
CA SER A 133 -4.37 13.68 3.57
C SER A 133 -3.56 12.41 3.31
N GLY A 134 -4.05 11.28 3.82
CA GLY A 134 -3.43 9.96 3.60
C GLY A 134 -3.39 9.06 4.83
N GLY A 135 -3.79 9.57 6.00
CA GLY A 135 -3.84 8.80 7.24
C GLY A 135 -4.46 9.60 8.38
N SER A 136 -4.55 8.95 9.53
CA SER A 136 -4.99 9.56 10.78
C SER A 136 -4.24 8.93 11.95
N MET A 137 -4.27 9.61 13.09
CA MET A 137 -3.77 9.10 14.36
C MET A 137 -4.89 9.18 15.40
N ASN A 138 -5.27 8.03 15.94
CA ASN A 138 -6.18 7.99 17.08
C ASN A 138 -5.45 8.44 18.35
N VAL A 139 -5.50 9.73 18.66
CA VAL A 139 -4.88 10.32 19.87
C VAL A 139 -5.47 9.75 21.17
N ALA A 140 -6.71 9.24 21.12
CA ALA A 140 -7.40 8.56 22.21
C ALA A 140 -7.07 7.04 22.28
N GLY A 141 -6.31 6.50 21.33
CA GLY A 141 -5.83 5.10 21.35
C GLY A 141 -4.67 4.83 22.31
N THR A 142 -4.33 3.57 22.57
CA THR A 142 -3.23 3.20 23.48
C THR A 142 -1.86 3.22 22.79
N SER A 143 -1.81 3.12 21.46
CA SER A 143 -0.58 3.14 20.69
C SER A 143 -0.74 3.89 19.36
N SER A 144 0.38 4.34 18.79
CA SER A 144 0.41 4.96 17.46
C SER A 144 1.68 4.59 16.69
N HIS A 145 1.56 4.44 15.38
CA HIS A 145 2.68 4.14 14.49
C HIS A 145 3.41 5.42 14.09
N TRP A 146 4.73 5.39 14.19
CA TRP A 146 5.60 6.47 13.77
C TRP A 146 6.77 5.93 12.94
N ILE A 147 7.34 6.82 12.14
CA ILE A 147 8.57 6.58 11.38
C ILE A 147 9.59 7.65 11.75
N HIS A 148 10.87 7.31 11.63
CA HIS A 148 11.95 8.27 11.63
C HIS A 148 12.88 8.04 10.46
N ALA A 149 13.57 9.09 10.05
CA ALA A 149 14.60 9.02 9.04
C ALA A 149 15.62 10.13 9.25
N TYR A 150 16.85 9.93 8.80
CA TYR A 150 17.87 10.98 8.84
C TYR A 150 18.83 10.88 7.67
N LYS A 151 19.54 11.99 7.45
CA LYS A 151 20.66 12.06 6.54
C LYS A 151 21.87 12.63 7.27
N GLU A 152 22.98 11.90 7.20
CA GLU A 152 24.27 12.40 7.69
C GLU A 152 24.88 13.37 6.67
N GLY A 153 25.60 14.37 7.16
CA GLY A 153 26.31 15.32 6.31
C GLY A 153 26.41 16.71 6.90
N ALA A 154 26.89 17.65 6.08
CA ALA A 154 26.93 19.05 6.47
C ALA A 154 25.51 19.59 6.74
N ALA A 155 25.41 20.48 7.73
CA ALA A 155 24.18 21.18 8.08
C ALA A 155 23.56 21.86 6.84
N LEU A 156 22.22 21.83 6.73
CA LEU A 156 21.52 22.32 5.55
C LEU A 156 21.45 23.86 5.50
N ASP A 157 21.38 24.51 6.67
CA ASP A 157 21.35 25.96 6.86
C ASP A 157 20.37 26.68 5.91
N SER A 158 19.08 26.41 6.09
CA SER A 158 18.02 26.94 5.23
C SER A 158 16.76 27.29 6.02
N ASP A 159 16.11 28.40 5.66
CA ASP A 159 14.78 28.78 6.18
C ASP A 159 13.63 28.34 5.25
N ASP A 160 13.95 27.84 4.05
CA ASP A 160 12.96 27.41 3.06
C ASP A 160 12.27 26.10 3.47
N LEU A 161 11.01 26.17 3.90
CA LEU A 161 10.21 24.99 4.24
C LEU A 161 10.11 23.99 3.07
N ALA A 162 10.23 24.42 1.82
CA ALA A 162 10.17 23.58 0.64
C ALA A 162 11.55 23.08 0.15
N HIS A 163 12.63 23.26 0.95
CA HIS A 163 13.99 22.91 0.54
C HIS A 163 14.11 21.46 0.04
N ASN A 164 14.86 21.26 -1.04
CA ASN A 164 15.06 19.93 -1.61
C ASN A 164 16.01 19.10 -0.75
N ILE A 165 15.54 17.95 -0.26
CA ILE A 165 16.35 17.06 0.57
C ILE A 165 16.70 15.79 -0.19
N GLN A 166 17.93 15.31 0.03
CA GLN A 166 18.37 14.02 -0.49
C GLN A 166 17.70 12.88 0.28
N GLN A 167 17.70 11.68 -0.30
CA GLN A 167 17.19 10.49 0.37
C GLN A 167 17.98 10.22 1.67
N HIS A 168 17.25 9.81 2.72
CA HIS A 168 17.84 9.42 4.00
C HIS A 168 18.84 8.27 3.85
N ASP A 169 19.83 8.25 4.74
CA ASP A 169 20.81 7.17 4.81
C ASP A 169 20.24 6.00 5.65
N GLN A 170 19.44 6.30 6.67
CA GLN A 170 18.70 5.33 7.47
C GLN A 170 17.27 5.80 7.75
N SER A 171 16.38 4.82 7.93
CA SER A 171 14.99 5.04 8.31
C SER A 171 14.45 3.80 8.98
N ASP A 172 13.63 3.98 10.01
CA ASP A 172 12.89 2.87 10.62
C ASP A 172 11.50 3.31 11.09
N SER A 173 10.69 2.33 11.45
CA SER A 173 9.38 2.52 12.07
C SER A 173 9.41 2.09 13.53
N PHE A 174 8.67 2.78 14.38
CA PHE A 174 8.48 2.40 15.76
C PHE A 174 7.02 2.62 16.18
N ILE A 175 6.65 2.05 17.32
CA ILE A 175 5.32 2.22 17.92
C ILE A 175 5.49 3.01 19.19
N TRP A 176 4.73 4.10 19.30
CA TRP A 176 4.65 4.87 20.51
C TRP A 176 3.54 4.32 21.40
N ASP A 177 3.84 3.98 22.65
CA ASP A 177 2.83 3.79 23.68
C ASP A 177 2.30 5.17 24.12
N LEU A 178 1.07 5.48 23.68
CA LEU A 178 0.43 6.75 23.95
C LEU A 178 0.01 6.88 25.42
N SER A 179 -0.12 5.78 26.16
CA SER A 179 -0.46 5.85 27.59
C SER A 179 0.60 6.62 28.39
N GLN A 180 1.87 6.51 27.98
CA GLN A 180 3.00 7.18 28.62
C GLN A 180 3.19 8.63 28.18
N ALA A 181 2.53 9.04 27.09
CA ALA A 181 2.58 10.40 26.57
C ALA A 181 1.43 11.28 27.08
N ARG A 182 0.49 10.73 27.85
CA ARG A 182 -0.76 11.42 28.23
C ARG A 182 -0.68 12.13 29.56
N GLY A 183 -1.08 13.39 29.55
CA GLY A 183 -1.24 14.19 30.74
C GLY A 183 -0.75 15.61 30.55
N GLY A 184 -0.91 16.42 31.59
CA GLY A 184 -0.56 17.84 31.54
C GLY A 184 -1.64 18.73 30.96
N ALA A 185 -1.35 20.03 31.00
CA ALA A 185 -2.16 21.08 30.42
C ALA A 185 -1.85 21.28 28.92
N ASP A 186 -2.69 22.06 28.24
CA ASP A 186 -2.49 22.52 26.87
C ASP A 186 -1.40 23.60 26.77
N ALA A 187 -0.17 23.26 27.18
CA ALA A 187 0.98 24.17 27.18
C ALA A 187 2.26 23.43 26.78
N ASN A 188 3.28 24.17 26.32
CA ASN A 188 4.57 23.62 25.92
C ASN A 188 5.21 22.79 27.05
N PRO A 189 5.27 21.45 26.93
CA PRO A 189 5.72 20.57 28.02
C PRO A 189 7.26 20.51 28.14
N PHE A 190 7.97 21.03 27.15
CA PHE A 190 9.43 20.86 27.02
C PHE A 190 10.23 21.96 27.73
N VAL A 191 9.60 23.10 28.05
CA VAL A 191 10.26 24.23 28.74
C VAL A 191 10.13 24.17 30.27
N SER A 192 9.16 23.42 30.78
CA SER A 192 8.98 23.18 32.24
C SER A 192 9.85 22.03 32.77
N SER A 193 10.47 21.26 31.86
CA SER A 193 11.22 20.04 32.13
C SER A 193 12.73 20.19 31.85
N ALA A 194 13.22 21.42 31.66
CA ALA A 194 14.59 21.75 31.26
C ALA A 194 15.68 21.44 32.32
N SER A 195 15.37 20.63 33.34
CA SER A 195 16.32 20.18 34.37
C SER A 195 16.89 18.78 34.12
N GLY A 196 16.72 18.18 32.93
CA GLY A 196 17.11 16.77 32.71
C GLY A 196 17.59 16.35 31.33
N ALA A 197 17.80 17.26 30.38
CA ALA A 197 18.24 16.91 29.02
C ALA A 197 19.57 17.60 28.66
N VAL A 198 20.67 17.04 29.18
CA VAL A 198 22.01 17.24 28.63
C VAL A 198 22.53 15.86 28.25
N CYS A 199 22.74 15.61 26.96
CA CYS A 199 23.56 14.50 26.51
C CYS A 199 25.00 14.80 26.96
N PRO A 200 25.68 13.96 27.76
CA PRO A 200 27.08 14.21 28.06
C PRO A 200 27.91 13.96 26.79
N ALA A 201 28.57 15.01 26.31
CA ALA A 201 29.68 14.88 25.39
C ALA A 201 30.81 14.12 26.11
N SER A 202 31.10 12.91 25.66
CA SER A 202 32.19 12.10 26.20
C SER A 202 33.53 12.69 25.81
N SER A 203 34.17 13.36 26.76
CA SER A 203 35.59 13.69 26.73
C SER A 203 36.43 12.41 26.81
N THR A 204 37.31 12.24 25.84
CA THR A 204 38.32 11.17 25.77
C THR A 204 39.26 11.18 26.97
N THR A 205 39.29 10.06 27.72
CA THR A 205 40.46 9.68 28.51
C THR A 205 40.74 8.20 28.28
N ALA A 206 41.98 7.92 27.86
CA ALA A 206 42.45 6.61 27.44
C ALA A 206 42.76 5.68 28.63
N SER A 207 42.43 4.40 28.48
CA SER A 207 43.12 3.30 29.18
C SER A 207 42.85 1.94 28.49
N GLY A 208 43.82 1.50 27.70
CA GLY A 208 44.37 0.14 27.60
C GLY A 208 43.49 -1.12 27.48
N GLY A 209 43.24 -1.55 26.24
CA GLY A 209 43.43 -2.92 25.69
C GLY A 209 42.57 -4.12 26.15
N PRO A 210 42.66 -5.30 25.47
CA PRO A 210 43.30 -5.59 24.18
C PRO A 210 42.31 -6.01 23.07
N SER A 211 42.85 -5.91 21.85
CA SER A 211 42.33 -6.33 20.56
C SER A 211 41.97 -7.81 20.43
N SER A 212 40.85 -8.10 19.77
CA SER A 212 40.70 -9.31 18.96
C SER A 212 39.97 -8.99 17.65
N SER A 213 40.75 -9.07 16.57
CA SER A 213 40.30 -9.09 15.19
C SER A 213 39.67 -10.46 14.87
N SER A 214 38.48 -10.48 14.29
CA SER A 214 38.07 -11.58 13.41
C SER A 214 37.18 -11.11 12.27
N SER A 215 37.79 -11.24 11.11
CA SER A 215 37.28 -11.20 9.75
C SER A 215 36.01 -12.04 9.49
N GLY A 216 35.21 -11.51 8.57
CA GLY A 216 34.38 -12.19 7.57
C GLY A 216 34.11 -13.69 7.72
N GLY A 217 32.83 -14.01 7.87
CA GLY A 217 32.29 -15.35 7.65
C GLY A 217 30.84 -15.25 7.22
N GLY A 218 30.57 -15.53 5.94
CA GLY A 218 29.21 -15.71 5.44
C GLY A 218 28.57 -16.92 6.14
N ALA A 219 27.32 -16.74 6.58
CA ALA A 219 26.51 -17.82 7.11
C ALA A 219 25.20 -17.89 6.31
N THR A 220 25.14 -18.90 5.44
CA THR A 220 23.91 -19.59 5.04
C THR A 220 23.18 -20.04 6.31
N GLY A 221 22.01 -19.44 6.57
CA GLY A 221 21.21 -19.70 7.77
C GLY A 221 19.80 -20.15 7.38
N SER A 222 19.52 -21.41 7.68
CA SER A 222 18.25 -22.11 7.53
C SER A 222 17.06 -21.33 8.10
N SER A 223 15.94 -21.50 7.42
CA SER A 223 14.60 -21.03 7.78
C SER A 223 14.15 -21.62 9.12
N SER A 224 14.28 -20.84 10.19
CA SER A 224 13.43 -20.93 11.37
C SER A 224 12.26 -19.96 11.19
N THR A 225 11.04 -20.51 11.17
CA THR A 225 9.78 -19.75 11.26
C THR A 225 9.67 -19.14 12.66
N ALA A 226 10.47 -18.12 12.95
CA ALA A 226 10.14 -17.18 14.00
C ALA A 226 8.90 -16.40 13.55
N ASN A 227 7.90 -16.26 14.43
CA ASN A 227 6.87 -15.23 14.26
C ASN A 227 7.59 -13.88 14.38
N VAL A 228 8.08 -13.37 13.24
CA VAL A 228 8.68 -12.05 13.17
C VAL A 228 7.54 -11.05 13.19
N ASP A 229 7.45 -10.24 14.24
CA ASP A 229 6.48 -9.15 14.32
C ASP A 229 6.65 -8.26 13.09
N PHE A 230 5.58 -8.06 12.32
CA PHE A 230 5.62 -7.31 11.06
C PHE A 230 6.27 -5.93 11.23
N TYR A 231 6.04 -5.31 12.39
CA TYR A 231 6.56 -3.99 12.72
C TYR A 231 8.08 -3.97 12.91
N SER A 232 8.67 -5.07 13.38
CA SER A 232 10.14 -5.26 13.52
C SER A 232 10.85 -5.55 12.19
N LEU A 233 10.11 -5.78 11.10
CA LEU A 233 10.72 -5.96 9.78
C LEU A 233 11.32 -4.64 9.31
N SER A 234 12.62 -4.67 9.00
CA SER A 234 13.31 -3.60 8.29
C SER A 234 12.48 -3.11 7.10
N TYR A 235 12.45 -1.79 6.91
CA TYR A 235 11.82 -1.11 5.78
C TYR A 235 12.08 -1.79 4.42
N SER A 236 13.34 -2.18 4.18
CA SER A 236 13.74 -2.85 2.94
C SER A 236 12.96 -4.15 2.68
N LYS A 237 12.58 -4.89 3.74
CA LYS A 237 11.75 -6.10 3.65
C LYS A 237 10.30 -5.75 3.36
N LYS A 238 9.72 -4.78 4.07
CA LYS A 238 8.34 -4.30 3.82
C LYS A 238 8.18 -3.83 2.37
N GLN A 239 9.15 -3.08 1.85
CA GLN A 239 9.17 -2.65 0.46
C GLN A 239 9.27 -3.81 -0.54
N ARG A 240 10.12 -4.80 -0.26
CA ARG A 240 10.22 -6.01 -1.10
C ARG A 240 8.90 -6.77 -1.15
N MET A 241 8.17 -6.84 -0.04
CA MET A 241 6.85 -7.48 0.02
C MET A 241 5.82 -6.71 -0.79
N LEU A 242 5.77 -5.38 -0.66
CA LEU A 242 4.87 -4.52 -1.45
C LEU A 242 5.17 -4.63 -2.95
N ASN A 243 6.44 -4.57 -3.33
CA ASN A 243 6.88 -4.74 -4.71
C ASN A 243 6.53 -6.14 -5.24
N ALA A 244 6.75 -7.20 -4.45
CA ALA A 244 6.41 -8.57 -4.83
C ALA A 244 4.89 -8.73 -5.03
N HIS A 245 4.07 -8.21 -4.11
CA HIS A 245 2.61 -8.18 -4.26
C HIS A 245 2.20 -7.54 -5.59
N ALA A 246 2.72 -6.35 -5.89
CA ALA A 246 2.41 -5.63 -7.11
C ALA A 246 2.85 -6.39 -8.38
N VAL A 247 4.05 -6.97 -8.37
CA VAL A 247 4.58 -7.76 -9.51
C VAL A 247 3.72 -8.99 -9.77
N PHE A 248 3.42 -9.80 -8.76
CA PHE A 248 2.60 -11.00 -8.92
C PHE A 248 1.16 -10.66 -9.35
N ALA A 249 0.59 -9.57 -8.82
CA ALA A 249 -0.72 -9.08 -9.24
C ALA A 249 -0.73 -8.62 -10.72
N CYS A 250 0.29 -7.90 -11.16
CA CYS A 250 0.43 -7.46 -12.55
C CYS A 250 0.64 -8.64 -13.50
N ILE A 251 1.49 -9.61 -13.14
CA ILE A 251 1.68 -10.84 -13.92
C ILE A 251 0.34 -11.55 -14.11
N ALA A 252 -0.47 -11.67 -13.06
CA ALA A 252 -1.78 -12.29 -13.15
C ALA A 252 -2.74 -11.49 -14.05
N PHE A 253 -3.02 -10.22 -13.73
CA PHE A 253 -4.14 -9.47 -14.33
C PHE A 253 -3.81 -8.67 -15.59
N VAL A 254 -2.56 -8.22 -15.75
CA VAL A 254 -2.14 -7.45 -16.93
C VAL A 254 -1.60 -8.38 -18.02
N ALA A 255 -0.94 -9.48 -17.64
CA ALA A 255 -0.32 -10.39 -18.60
C ALA A 255 -1.09 -11.71 -18.79
N LEU A 256 -1.09 -12.60 -17.80
CA LEU A 256 -1.51 -14.00 -17.99
C LEU A 256 -3.01 -14.16 -18.22
N MET A 257 -3.86 -13.48 -17.44
CA MET A 257 -5.32 -13.57 -17.57
C MET A 257 -5.81 -13.09 -18.96
N PRO A 258 -5.44 -11.88 -19.43
CA PRO A 258 -5.78 -11.43 -20.78
C PRO A 258 -5.16 -12.32 -21.86
N MET A 259 -3.89 -12.72 -21.73
CA MET A 259 -3.22 -13.57 -22.71
C MET A 259 -3.96 -14.90 -22.92
N GLY A 260 -4.31 -15.60 -21.83
CA GLY A 260 -5.05 -16.86 -21.92
C GLY A 260 -6.44 -16.67 -22.54
N ALA A 261 -7.09 -15.53 -22.27
CA ALA A 261 -8.40 -15.22 -22.81
C ALA A 261 -8.38 -14.76 -24.29
N ILE A 262 -7.32 -14.10 -24.74
CA ILE A 262 -7.12 -13.71 -26.14
C ILE A 262 -6.75 -14.95 -26.98
N LEU A 263 -5.82 -15.77 -26.51
CA LEU A 263 -5.33 -16.95 -27.24
C LEU A 263 -6.44 -17.92 -27.61
N ILE A 264 -7.36 -18.21 -26.69
CA ILE A 264 -8.49 -19.14 -26.94
C ILE A 264 -9.48 -18.62 -28.00
N ARG A 265 -9.46 -17.31 -28.30
CA ARG A 265 -10.34 -16.66 -29.29
C ARG A 265 -9.69 -16.49 -30.65
N VAL A 266 -8.40 -16.15 -30.67
CA VAL A 266 -7.68 -15.79 -31.91
C VAL A 266 -7.00 -17.00 -32.54
N ALA A 267 -6.38 -17.88 -31.74
CA ALA A 267 -5.61 -19.00 -32.25
C ALA A 267 -6.49 -20.23 -32.56
N SER A 268 -5.97 -21.16 -33.37
CA SER A 268 -6.66 -22.42 -33.71
C SER A 268 -5.66 -23.55 -33.89
N PHE A 269 -5.48 -24.39 -32.87
CA PHE A 269 -4.64 -25.60 -32.93
C PHE A 269 -5.09 -26.65 -31.90
N LYS A 270 -4.75 -27.93 -32.13
CA LYS A 270 -5.28 -29.10 -31.38
C LYS A 270 -5.10 -29.03 -29.85
N LYS A 271 -4.03 -28.38 -29.36
CA LYS A 271 -3.70 -28.30 -27.92
C LYS A 271 -4.08 -26.97 -27.26
N LEU A 272 -4.83 -26.11 -27.95
CA LEU A 272 -5.12 -24.73 -27.51
C LEU A 272 -5.82 -24.68 -26.14
N VAL A 273 -6.80 -25.55 -25.89
CA VAL A 273 -7.50 -25.59 -24.59
C VAL A 273 -6.56 -25.96 -23.45
N ARG A 274 -5.61 -26.88 -23.67
CA ARG A 274 -4.62 -27.25 -22.64
C ARG A 274 -3.69 -26.08 -22.34
N LEU A 275 -3.28 -25.33 -23.37
CA LEU A 275 -2.49 -24.12 -23.18
C LEU A 275 -3.28 -23.05 -22.41
N HIS A 276 -4.56 -22.85 -22.74
CA HIS A 276 -5.44 -21.94 -22.01
C HIS A 276 -5.51 -22.33 -20.53
N VAL A 277 -5.79 -23.59 -20.20
CA VAL A 277 -5.83 -24.08 -18.81
C VAL A 277 -4.50 -23.87 -18.11
N ALA A 278 -3.37 -24.15 -18.77
CA ALA A 278 -2.04 -23.95 -18.19
C ALA A 278 -1.75 -22.48 -17.86
N ILE A 279 -2.05 -21.56 -18.78
CA ILE A 279 -1.87 -20.12 -18.57
C ILE A 279 -2.80 -19.61 -17.45
N GLN A 280 -4.07 -20.05 -17.43
CA GLN A 280 -5.02 -19.65 -16.39
C GLN A 280 -4.63 -20.20 -15.01
N ALA A 281 -4.11 -21.43 -14.94
CA ALA A 281 -3.59 -21.99 -13.69
C ALA A 281 -2.38 -21.20 -13.18
N LEU A 282 -1.45 -20.82 -14.06
CA LEU A 282 -0.30 -19.98 -13.70
C LEU A 282 -0.75 -18.59 -13.23
N ALA A 283 -1.75 -18.01 -13.87
CA ALA A 283 -2.34 -16.74 -13.46
C ALA A 283 -2.96 -16.83 -12.07
N LEU A 284 -3.72 -17.89 -11.79
CA LEU A 284 -4.33 -18.13 -10.48
C LEU A 284 -3.28 -18.30 -9.39
N VAL A 285 -2.24 -19.10 -9.63
CA VAL A 285 -1.14 -19.28 -8.66
C VAL A 285 -0.41 -17.97 -8.38
N SER A 286 -0.11 -17.20 -9.43
CA SER A 286 0.50 -15.88 -9.28
C SER A 286 -0.39 -14.95 -8.45
N TYR A 287 -1.70 -14.96 -8.70
CA TYR A 287 -2.64 -14.15 -7.93
C TYR A 287 -2.83 -14.63 -6.49
N MET A 288 -2.78 -15.93 -6.22
CA MET A 288 -2.78 -16.48 -4.85
C MET A 288 -1.61 -15.94 -4.04
N VAL A 289 -0.40 -15.89 -4.63
CA VAL A 289 0.78 -15.29 -4.00
C VAL A 289 0.56 -13.80 -3.74
N ALA A 290 0.03 -13.07 -4.73
CA ALA A 290 -0.28 -11.65 -4.58
C ALA A 290 -1.29 -11.40 -3.46
N VAL A 291 -2.39 -12.15 -3.39
CA VAL A 291 -3.40 -12.03 -2.33
C VAL A 291 -2.82 -12.38 -0.97
N GLY A 292 -2.00 -13.43 -0.85
CA GLY A 292 -1.34 -13.77 0.40
C GLY A 292 -0.46 -12.64 0.93
N LEU A 293 0.39 -12.07 0.08
CA LEU A 293 1.22 -10.91 0.43
C LEU A 293 0.38 -9.67 0.74
N GLY A 294 -0.65 -9.40 -0.06
CA GLY A 294 -1.53 -8.24 0.09
C GLY A 294 -2.38 -8.31 1.35
N LEU A 295 -2.90 -9.48 1.71
CA LEU A 295 -3.67 -9.71 2.92
C LEU A 295 -2.78 -9.54 4.16
N TYR A 296 -1.55 -10.08 4.11
CA TYR A 296 -0.58 -9.88 5.18
C TYR A 296 -0.25 -8.39 5.38
N LEU A 297 0.00 -7.65 4.29
CA LEU A 297 0.22 -6.19 4.36
C LEU A 297 -1.03 -5.47 4.90
N ALA A 298 -2.22 -5.79 4.40
CA ALA A 298 -3.43 -5.08 4.75
C ALA A 298 -3.87 -5.31 6.20
N ILE A 299 -3.68 -6.50 6.76
CA ILE A 299 -3.92 -6.77 8.18
C ILE A 299 -2.95 -5.98 9.06
N ASN A 300 -1.65 -6.03 8.75
CA ASN A 300 -0.65 -5.41 9.61
C ASN A 300 -0.50 -3.88 9.42
N LEU A 301 -1.19 -3.30 8.42
CA LEU A 301 -1.22 -1.86 8.19
C LEU A 301 -2.63 -1.28 8.39
N ASP A 302 -3.58 -2.10 8.84
CA ASP A 302 -4.98 -1.72 9.04
C ASP A 302 -5.65 -1.11 7.79
N LEU A 303 -5.40 -1.72 6.63
CA LEU A 303 -5.86 -1.25 5.31
C LEU A 303 -7.05 -2.08 4.77
N LEU A 304 -7.61 -3.01 5.53
CA LEU A 304 -8.63 -3.94 5.02
C LEU A 304 -9.92 -3.25 4.55
N ASP A 305 -10.26 -2.11 5.15
CA ASP A 305 -11.45 -1.33 4.79
C ASP A 305 -11.28 -0.51 3.50
N GLN A 306 -10.10 -0.52 2.91
CA GLN A 306 -9.83 0.17 1.66
C GLN A 306 -10.42 -0.59 0.47
N ALA A 307 -10.83 0.15 -0.57
CA ALA A 307 -11.47 -0.43 -1.75
C ALA A 307 -10.58 -1.48 -2.45
N HIS A 308 -9.26 -1.28 -2.46
CA HIS A 308 -8.33 -2.17 -3.16
C HIS A 308 -8.25 -3.59 -2.54
N PRO A 309 -7.98 -3.77 -1.23
CA PRO A 309 -8.04 -5.08 -0.59
C PRO A 309 -9.41 -5.75 -0.68
N PHE A 310 -10.49 -4.99 -0.48
CA PHE A 310 -11.85 -5.53 -0.58
C PHE A 310 -12.15 -6.11 -1.98
N ILE A 311 -11.94 -5.31 -3.03
CA ILE A 311 -12.15 -5.77 -4.43
C ILE A 311 -11.19 -6.92 -4.76
N GLY A 312 -9.94 -6.87 -4.27
CA GLY A 312 -8.96 -7.93 -4.45
C GLY A 312 -9.42 -9.29 -3.91
N LEU A 313 -10.02 -9.32 -2.72
CA LEU A 313 -10.56 -10.54 -2.12
C LEU A 313 -11.81 -11.05 -2.86
N VAL A 314 -12.68 -10.15 -3.33
CA VAL A 314 -13.82 -10.53 -4.18
C VAL A 314 -13.33 -11.18 -5.48
N LEU A 315 -12.34 -10.57 -6.16
CA LEU A 315 -11.71 -11.13 -7.36
C LEU A 315 -11.11 -12.52 -7.08
N PHE A 316 -10.49 -12.69 -5.92
CA PHE A 316 -9.90 -13.97 -5.51
C PHE A 316 -10.95 -15.09 -5.43
N ALA A 317 -12.06 -14.83 -4.74
CA ALA A 317 -13.18 -15.77 -4.66
C ALA A 317 -13.77 -16.07 -6.05
N LEU A 318 -13.97 -15.04 -6.88
CA LEU A 318 -14.49 -15.20 -8.24
C LEU A 318 -13.58 -16.07 -9.12
N LEU A 319 -12.25 -15.92 -9.02
CA LEU A 319 -11.29 -16.71 -9.81
C LEU A 319 -11.20 -18.17 -9.37
N LEU A 320 -11.32 -18.45 -8.07
CA LEU A 320 -11.42 -19.82 -7.56
C LEU A 320 -12.68 -20.50 -8.09
N MET A 321 -13.82 -19.82 -7.97
CA MET A 321 -15.08 -20.30 -8.52
C MET A 321 -14.99 -20.50 -10.05
N GLN A 322 -14.32 -19.58 -10.74
CA GLN A 322 -14.19 -19.65 -12.19
C GLN A 322 -13.38 -20.86 -12.66
N SER A 323 -12.39 -21.28 -11.87
CA SER A 323 -11.58 -22.47 -12.17
C SER A 323 -12.43 -23.74 -12.16
N ILE A 324 -13.36 -23.85 -11.20
CA ILE A 324 -14.32 -24.96 -11.11
C ILE A 324 -15.30 -24.90 -12.29
N VAL A 325 -15.90 -23.74 -12.52
CA VAL A 325 -16.87 -23.52 -13.60
C VAL A 325 -16.25 -23.78 -14.97
N GLY A 326 -14.98 -23.43 -15.19
CA GLY A 326 -14.25 -23.71 -16.44
C GLY A 326 -14.08 -25.20 -16.73
N LEU A 327 -13.75 -26.00 -15.70
CA LEU A 327 -13.66 -27.46 -15.84
C LEU A 327 -15.02 -28.08 -16.17
N VAL A 328 -16.08 -27.61 -15.51
CA VAL A 328 -17.47 -28.03 -15.77
C VAL A 328 -17.87 -27.65 -17.19
N HIS A 329 -17.67 -26.39 -17.59
CA HIS A 329 -17.95 -25.90 -18.93
C HIS A 329 -17.28 -26.76 -20.00
N HIS A 330 -15.98 -27.05 -19.88
CA HIS A 330 -15.27 -27.85 -20.86
C HIS A 330 -15.79 -29.30 -20.96
N ARG A 331 -16.18 -29.92 -19.83
CA ARG A 331 -16.80 -31.26 -19.83
C ARG A 331 -18.14 -31.26 -20.56
N PHE A 332 -19.02 -30.29 -20.26
CA PHE A 332 -20.33 -30.20 -20.90
C PHE A 332 -20.26 -29.77 -22.36
N TYR A 333 -19.30 -28.89 -22.72
CA TYR A 333 -19.09 -28.47 -24.10
C TYR A 333 -18.70 -29.66 -25.00
N LYS A 334 -17.83 -30.56 -24.51
CA LYS A 334 -17.51 -31.80 -25.22
C LYS A 334 -18.69 -32.75 -25.37
N LYS A 335 -19.64 -32.72 -24.44
CA LYS A 335 -20.81 -33.62 -24.44
C LYS A 335 -21.94 -33.13 -25.35
N HIS A 336 -22.19 -31.82 -25.38
CA HIS A 336 -23.36 -31.24 -26.06
C HIS A 336 -23.04 -30.49 -27.36
N ILE A 337 -21.75 -30.33 -27.72
CA ILE A 337 -21.29 -29.64 -28.94
C ILE A 337 -21.98 -28.27 -29.09
N GLY A 338 -22.08 -27.50 -28.00
CA GLY A 338 -22.81 -26.23 -27.97
C GLY A 338 -22.60 -25.41 -26.70
N ARG A 339 -22.98 -24.12 -26.73
CA ARG A 339 -22.94 -23.21 -25.55
C ARG A 339 -24.03 -23.62 -24.56
N THR A 340 -23.62 -24.12 -23.40
CA THR A 340 -24.48 -24.38 -22.24
C THR A 340 -24.58 -23.14 -21.32
N LEU A 341 -25.49 -23.15 -20.33
CA LEU A 341 -25.57 -22.12 -19.29
C LEU A 341 -24.20 -21.88 -18.61
N TRP A 342 -23.48 -22.96 -18.31
CA TRP A 342 -22.11 -22.92 -17.76
C TRP A 342 -21.11 -22.20 -18.66
N SER A 343 -21.34 -22.22 -19.97
CA SER A 343 -20.53 -21.47 -20.93
C SER A 343 -20.76 -19.97 -20.75
N TYR A 344 -22.02 -19.53 -20.72
CA TYR A 344 -22.32 -18.12 -20.50
C TYR A 344 -21.80 -17.62 -19.14
N ALA A 345 -21.98 -18.41 -18.08
CA ALA A 345 -21.44 -18.09 -16.75
C ALA A 345 -19.90 -17.95 -16.78
N HIS A 346 -19.19 -18.92 -17.36
CA HIS A 346 -17.72 -18.86 -17.47
C HIS A 346 -17.25 -17.63 -18.26
N LEU A 347 -17.88 -17.35 -19.41
CA LEU A 347 -17.50 -16.22 -20.24
C LEU A 347 -17.79 -14.87 -19.58
N SER A 348 -18.99 -14.69 -19.02
CA SER A 348 -19.41 -13.40 -18.45
C SER A 348 -18.66 -13.05 -17.17
N VAL A 349 -18.51 -14.01 -16.25
CA VAL A 349 -17.73 -13.79 -15.01
C VAL A 349 -16.27 -13.55 -15.35
N GLY A 350 -15.68 -14.29 -16.30
CA GLY A 350 -14.30 -14.08 -16.72
C GLY A 350 -14.04 -12.68 -17.31
N ARG A 351 -14.99 -12.17 -18.11
CA ARG A 351 -14.94 -10.80 -18.66
C ARG A 351 -14.96 -9.77 -17.53
N LEU A 352 -15.92 -9.88 -16.62
CA LEU A 352 -16.07 -8.95 -15.49
C LEU A 352 -14.82 -8.97 -14.59
N SER A 353 -14.28 -10.15 -14.28
CA SER A 353 -13.08 -10.28 -13.44
C SER A 353 -11.85 -9.61 -14.05
N ILE A 354 -11.64 -9.71 -15.38
CA ILE A 354 -10.50 -9.04 -16.04
C ILE A 354 -10.64 -7.52 -15.92
N PHE A 355 -11.81 -6.96 -16.20
CA PHE A 355 -12.05 -5.52 -16.08
C PHE A 355 -11.89 -5.02 -14.64
N LEU A 356 -12.52 -5.70 -13.68
CA LEU A 356 -12.40 -5.37 -12.26
C LEU A 356 -10.94 -5.48 -11.78
N GLY A 357 -10.19 -6.46 -12.27
CA GLY A 357 -8.77 -6.61 -11.93
C GLY A 357 -7.87 -5.48 -12.42
N LEU A 358 -8.11 -4.96 -13.64
CA LEU A 358 -7.40 -3.79 -14.15
C LEU A 358 -7.76 -2.52 -13.36
N ILE A 359 -9.02 -2.34 -12.98
CA ILE A 359 -9.43 -1.23 -12.11
C ILE A 359 -8.77 -1.37 -10.73
N ASN A 360 -8.78 -2.58 -10.17
CA ASN A 360 -8.21 -2.85 -8.87
C ASN A 360 -6.70 -2.60 -8.81
N GLY A 361 -5.96 -2.90 -9.89
CA GLY A 361 -4.53 -2.56 -9.96
C GLY A 361 -4.29 -1.05 -9.94
N GLY A 362 -5.15 -0.26 -10.58
CA GLY A 362 -5.13 1.20 -10.48
C GLY A 362 -5.39 1.71 -9.06
N LEU A 363 -6.39 1.14 -8.38
CA LEU A 363 -6.68 1.43 -6.97
C LEU A 363 -5.51 1.05 -6.05
N GLY A 364 -4.80 -0.05 -6.34
CA GLY A 364 -3.60 -0.45 -5.61
C GLY A 364 -2.47 0.56 -5.73
N LEU A 365 -2.25 1.12 -6.94
CA LEU A 365 -1.29 2.22 -7.14
C LEU A 365 -1.72 3.51 -6.43
N GLN A 366 -3.02 3.78 -6.35
CA GLN A 366 -3.53 4.90 -5.58
C GLN A 366 -3.29 4.70 -4.08
N LEU A 367 -3.58 3.50 -3.57
CA LEU A 367 -3.36 3.14 -2.16
C LEU A 367 -1.87 3.17 -1.77
N ALA A 368 -0.99 2.79 -2.68
CA ALA A 368 0.46 2.89 -2.51
C ALA A 368 1.00 4.32 -2.70
N PHE A 369 0.13 5.33 -2.87
CA PHE A 369 0.49 6.71 -3.22
C PHE A 369 1.49 6.82 -4.37
N ALA A 370 1.38 5.92 -5.36
CA ALA A 370 2.31 5.88 -6.48
C ALA A 370 2.32 7.22 -7.23
N GLY A 371 3.52 7.65 -7.65
CA GLY A 371 3.70 8.91 -8.35
C GLY A 371 2.87 8.99 -9.65
N PRO A 372 2.55 10.19 -10.16
CA PRO A 372 1.76 10.38 -11.37
C PRO A 372 2.29 9.61 -12.58
N ARG A 373 3.62 9.48 -12.71
CA ARG A 373 4.27 8.70 -13.77
C ARG A 373 3.92 7.21 -13.70
N ALA A 374 3.96 6.60 -12.53
CA ALA A 374 3.62 5.18 -12.36
C ALA A 374 2.14 4.92 -12.66
N LYS A 375 1.25 5.80 -12.19
CA LYS A 375 -0.18 5.75 -12.52
C LYS A 375 -0.45 5.89 -14.01
N MET A 376 0.25 6.82 -14.68
CA MET A 376 0.16 7.03 -16.13
C MET A 376 0.66 5.83 -16.93
N ILE A 377 1.84 5.29 -16.59
CA ILE A 377 2.40 4.10 -17.26
C ILE A 377 1.45 2.92 -17.12
N TYR A 378 0.94 2.67 -15.90
CA TYR A 378 -0.04 1.62 -15.68
C TYR A 378 -1.31 1.84 -16.51
N GLY A 379 -1.85 3.06 -16.53
CA GLY A 379 -3.03 3.40 -17.32
C GLY A 379 -2.86 3.14 -18.81
N ILE A 380 -1.70 3.51 -19.39
CA ILE A 380 -1.39 3.25 -20.80
C ILE A 380 -1.32 1.74 -21.07
N VAL A 381 -0.57 0.99 -20.25
CA VAL A 381 -0.41 -0.46 -20.45
C VAL A 381 -1.73 -1.20 -20.27
N ALA A 382 -2.48 -0.90 -19.21
CA ALA A 382 -3.80 -1.47 -18.95
C ALA A 382 -4.79 -1.13 -20.07
N GLY A 383 -4.74 0.10 -20.59
CA GLY A 383 -5.55 0.55 -21.72
C GLY A 383 -5.26 -0.24 -23.00
N VAL A 384 -3.99 -0.40 -23.37
CA VAL A 384 -3.58 -1.19 -24.54
C VAL A 384 -4.01 -2.65 -24.40
N VAL A 385 -3.77 -3.27 -23.23
CA VAL A 385 -4.20 -4.64 -22.94
C VAL A 385 -5.73 -4.77 -23.03
N GLY A 386 -6.47 -3.80 -22.47
CA GLY A 386 -7.93 -3.76 -22.54
C GLY A 386 -8.46 -3.66 -23.97
N VAL A 387 -7.86 -2.80 -24.80
CA VAL A 387 -8.22 -2.67 -26.23
C VAL A 387 -7.92 -3.97 -26.98
N CYS A 388 -6.73 -4.54 -26.81
CA CYS A 388 -6.38 -5.84 -27.42
C CYS A 388 -7.36 -6.95 -27.01
N TYR A 389 -7.77 -6.97 -25.74
CA TYR A 389 -8.75 -7.92 -25.23
C TYR A 389 -10.14 -7.73 -25.86
N LEU A 390 -10.62 -6.49 -25.97
CA LEU A 390 -11.89 -6.17 -26.62
C LEU A 390 -11.89 -6.53 -28.11
N VAL A 391 -10.81 -6.21 -28.82
CA VAL A 391 -10.63 -6.59 -30.23
C VAL A 391 -10.65 -8.11 -30.39
N ALA A 392 -9.99 -8.85 -29.50
CA ALA A 392 -10.00 -10.32 -29.53
C ALA A 392 -11.40 -10.90 -29.25
N ILE A 393 -12.21 -10.27 -28.40
CA ILE A 393 -13.62 -10.65 -28.21
C ILE A 393 -14.41 -10.42 -29.49
N ALA A 394 -14.34 -9.23 -30.08
CA ALA A 394 -15.06 -8.90 -31.31
C ALA A 394 -14.67 -9.84 -32.47
N PHE A 395 -13.37 -10.07 -32.64
CA PHE A 395 -12.85 -11.03 -33.63
C PHE A 395 -13.35 -12.46 -33.39
N GLY A 396 -13.34 -12.92 -32.13
CA GLY A 396 -13.80 -14.26 -31.77
C GLY A 396 -15.29 -14.49 -32.06
N GLU A 397 -16.16 -13.52 -31.74
CA GLU A 397 -17.59 -13.63 -32.04
C GLU A 397 -17.86 -13.50 -33.56
N ALA A 398 -17.16 -12.61 -34.28
CA ALA A 398 -17.30 -12.45 -35.73
C ALA A 398 -16.85 -13.70 -36.51
N LYS A 399 -15.73 -14.31 -36.11
CA LYS A 399 -15.23 -15.57 -36.69
C LYS A 399 -16.24 -16.69 -36.52
N ARG A 400 -16.92 -16.74 -35.37
CA ARG A 400 -17.92 -17.77 -35.07
C ARG A 400 -19.17 -17.60 -35.93
N GLY A 401 -19.71 -16.39 -36.05
CA GLY A 401 -20.88 -16.13 -36.90
C GLY A 401 -20.63 -16.48 -38.37
N ARG A 402 -19.41 -16.29 -38.86
CA ARG A 402 -19.00 -16.74 -40.21
C ARG A 402 -18.97 -18.27 -40.36
N THR A 403 -18.59 -19.01 -39.33
CA THR A 403 -18.59 -20.49 -39.37
C THR A 403 -20.02 -21.04 -39.33
N GLU A 404 -20.88 -20.47 -38.48
CA GLU A 404 -22.29 -20.88 -38.36
C GLU A 404 -23.04 -20.61 -39.68
N SER A 405 -22.90 -19.42 -40.27
CA SER A 405 -23.50 -19.10 -41.58
C SER A 405 -22.99 -20.00 -42.72
N ARG A 406 -21.70 -20.34 -42.73
CA ARG A 406 -21.14 -21.28 -43.72
C ARG A 406 -21.70 -22.70 -43.56
N GLN A 407 -21.86 -23.19 -42.33
CA GLN A 407 -22.47 -24.49 -42.07
C GLN A 407 -23.93 -24.55 -42.50
N GLU A 408 -24.71 -23.51 -42.22
CA GLU A 408 -26.10 -23.40 -42.70
C GLU A 408 -26.18 -23.37 -44.23
N GLN A 409 -25.22 -22.72 -44.88
CA GLN A 409 -25.16 -22.66 -46.34
C GLN A 409 -24.79 -24.02 -46.94
N ASP A 410 -23.80 -24.72 -46.37
CA ASP A 410 -23.39 -26.07 -46.77
C ASP A 410 -24.55 -27.09 -46.57
N GLU A 411 -25.31 -26.98 -45.48
CA GLU A 411 -26.51 -27.81 -45.23
C GLU A 411 -27.63 -27.54 -46.25
N LYS A 412 -27.89 -26.26 -46.58
CA LYS A 412 -28.88 -25.90 -47.60
C LYS A 412 -28.49 -26.42 -48.98
N GLU A 413 -27.21 -26.30 -49.36
CA GLU A 413 -26.72 -26.84 -50.64
C GLU A 413 -26.79 -28.38 -50.71
N ARG A 414 -26.57 -29.07 -49.59
CA ARG A 414 -26.69 -30.53 -49.51
C ARG A 414 -28.15 -30.98 -49.66
N ASN A 415 -29.07 -30.37 -48.93
CA ASN A 415 -30.50 -30.69 -49.03
C ASN A 415 -31.08 -30.34 -50.42
N GLY A 416 -30.57 -29.29 -51.07
CA GLY A 416 -30.93 -28.93 -52.44
C GLY A 416 -30.54 -30.03 -53.44
N ARG A 417 -29.29 -30.53 -53.37
CA ARG A 417 -28.80 -31.62 -54.24
C ARG A 417 -29.56 -32.93 -54.03
N ASP A 418 -29.90 -33.27 -52.80
CA ASP A 418 -30.68 -34.47 -52.49
C ASP A 418 -32.12 -34.37 -53.06
N SER A 419 -32.69 -33.17 -53.10
CA SER A 419 -34.03 -32.91 -53.66
C SER A 419 -34.06 -33.00 -55.19
N GLU A 420 -33.05 -32.46 -55.88
CA GLU A 420 -32.92 -32.54 -57.34
C GLU A 420 -32.66 -33.99 -57.82
N GLY A 421 -31.85 -34.76 -57.07
CA GLY A 421 -31.60 -36.18 -57.38
C GLY A 421 -32.83 -37.07 -57.25
N VAL A 422 -33.73 -36.77 -56.30
CA VAL A 422 -35.02 -37.49 -56.15
C VAL A 422 -36.00 -37.13 -57.26
N SER A 423 -36.06 -35.85 -57.67
CA SER A 423 -36.91 -35.42 -58.79
C SER A 423 -36.49 -36.06 -60.13
N SER A 424 -35.19 -36.09 -60.42
CA SER A 424 -34.66 -36.72 -61.63
C SER A 424 -34.90 -38.23 -61.68
N SER A 425 -34.89 -38.92 -60.53
CA SER A 425 -35.15 -40.37 -60.46
C SER A 425 -36.63 -40.71 -60.62
N ALA A 426 -37.54 -39.82 -60.18
CA ALA A 426 -38.98 -39.98 -60.35
C ALA A 426 -39.43 -39.73 -61.80
N GLU A 427 -38.81 -38.77 -62.48
CA GLU A 427 -39.09 -38.46 -63.90
C GLU A 427 -38.67 -39.61 -64.82
N GLN A 428 -37.52 -40.24 -64.55
CA GLN A 428 -37.00 -41.39 -65.31
C GLN A 428 -37.81 -42.68 -65.11
N ALA A 429 -38.51 -42.82 -63.97
CA ALA A 429 -39.41 -43.95 -63.69
C ALA A 429 -40.80 -43.77 -64.33
N GLY A 430 -41.25 -42.53 -64.55
CA GLY A 430 -42.51 -42.23 -65.24
C GLY A 430 -42.48 -42.52 -66.74
N GLU A 431 -41.32 -42.31 -67.39
CA GLU A 431 -41.16 -42.51 -68.84
C GLU A 431 -41.07 -43.98 -69.25
N SER A 432 -40.76 -44.90 -68.32
CA SER A 432 -40.70 -46.34 -68.59
C SER A 432 -42.06 -47.06 -68.50
N SER A 433 -43.11 -46.41 -68.01
CA SER A 433 -44.45 -47.02 -67.83
C SER A 433 -45.46 -46.67 -68.92
N GLY A 434 -45.10 -45.80 -69.88
CA GLY A 434 -45.99 -45.33 -70.97
C GLY A 434 -45.82 -46.05 -72.31
N ARG A 435 -45.05 -47.14 -72.37
CA ARG A 435 -44.71 -47.86 -73.61
C ARG A 435 -44.98 -49.36 -73.45
N ALA A 436 -46.26 -49.72 -73.37
CA ALA A 436 -46.76 -51.09 -73.51
C ALA A 436 -48.14 -51.07 -74.17
#